data_AF-A0A951D7P4-F1
#
_entry.id   AF-A0A951D7P4-F1
#
_cell.length_a   1.000
_cell.length_b   1.000
_cell.length_c   1.000
_cell.angle_alpha   90.00
_cell.angle_beta   90.00
_cell.angle_gamma   90.00
#
_symmetry.space_group_name_H-M   'P 1'
#
loop_
_entity.id
_entity.type
_entity.pdbx_description
1 polymer ?
#
loop_
_entity_poly.entity_id
_entity_poly.type
_entity_poly.pdbx_seq_one_letter_code
_entity_poly.pdbx_strand_id
1 'polypeptide(L)'
;MLPHHRRRRAVATLVLAAAVVAVAAAAVFALPAGGGSSPRPILIHDPAGFLARIRALVGAGARSFAASQRTAENAAIDRTRTYTPYVRVAGRQHREIALTFDDGPGPYTPRVLSILQAQNVPATFFEVGLLERYFHDSTSKIVADGYVIGDHTMDHAPMSLLSPANQRAQLLEQIATIQRYGAPFPRLFRPPYGLWNRVTLALLHSYRMLMVLWTVDTNDYLRPGVSAIVHSVLAGARPGAIILLHDAGGDRSQTVHALPKIISALRARGYRFATVPQLLLDNPPPHNQQISAILGTGG
;
A
#
# COMPACT_ATOMS: atom_id res chain seq x y z
N MET A 1 1.42 28.08 -15.09
CA MET A 1 0.90 26.69 -14.92
C MET A 1 0.86 26.36 -13.43
N LEU A 2 -0.32 26.25 -12.81
CA LEU A 2 -0.44 25.93 -11.38
C LEU A 2 -0.07 24.45 -11.14
N PRO A 3 0.72 24.14 -10.09
CA PRO A 3 1.24 22.79 -9.88
C PRO A 3 0.14 21.77 -9.52
N HIS A 4 0.25 20.57 -10.08
CA HIS A 4 -0.81 19.55 -10.18
C HIS A 4 -1.31 19.00 -8.80
N HIS A 5 -0.51 19.13 -7.74
CA HIS A 5 -0.92 18.81 -6.36
C HIS A 5 -2.04 19.74 -5.85
N ARG A 6 -2.07 21.00 -6.30
CA ARG A 6 -3.17 21.94 -6.02
C ARG A 6 -4.42 21.56 -6.78
N ARG A 7 -4.32 20.96 -7.98
CA ARG A 7 -5.47 20.50 -8.78
C ARG A 7 -6.11 19.23 -8.21
N ARG A 8 -5.33 18.29 -7.68
CA ARG A 8 -5.87 17.05 -7.06
C ARG A 8 -6.48 17.29 -5.69
N ARG A 9 -5.84 18.12 -4.86
CA ARG A 9 -6.48 18.70 -3.69
C ARG A 9 -7.73 19.45 -4.12
N ALA A 10 -7.68 20.32 -5.14
CA ALA A 10 -8.87 21.04 -5.59
C ALA A 10 -10.01 20.12 -6.04
N VAL A 11 -9.77 19.03 -6.78
CA VAL A 11 -10.85 18.14 -7.27
C VAL A 11 -11.44 17.27 -6.15
N ALA A 12 -10.62 16.66 -5.29
CA ALA A 12 -11.12 15.91 -4.13
C ALA A 12 -11.79 16.84 -3.10
N THR A 13 -11.26 18.05 -2.93
CA THR A 13 -11.89 19.11 -2.12
C THR A 13 -13.15 19.63 -2.80
N LEU A 14 -13.27 19.65 -4.12
CA LEU A 14 -14.49 20.06 -4.86
C LEU A 14 -15.60 19.02 -4.75
N VAL A 15 -15.29 17.72 -4.85
CA VAL A 15 -16.30 16.65 -4.69
C VAL A 15 -16.80 16.59 -3.25
N LEU A 16 -15.90 16.73 -2.28
CA LEU A 16 -16.29 16.74 -0.87
C LEU A 16 -16.88 18.09 -0.43
N ALA A 17 -16.45 19.22 -0.99
CA ALA A 17 -17.11 20.51 -0.82
C ALA A 17 -18.47 20.53 -1.51
N ALA A 18 -18.68 19.84 -2.63
CA ALA A 18 -20.01 19.68 -3.23
C ALA A 18 -20.91 18.82 -2.35
N ALA A 19 -20.38 17.77 -1.72
CA ALA A 19 -21.13 16.98 -0.73
C ALA A 19 -21.43 17.78 0.55
N VAL A 20 -20.50 18.60 1.04
CA VAL A 20 -20.71 19.49 2.19
C VAL A 20 -21.61 20.67 1.84
N VAL A 21 -21.55 21.21 0.62
CA VAL A 21 -22.49 22.22 0.11
C VAL A 21 -23.87 21.59 -0.09
N ALA A 22 -23.97 20.33 -0.49
CA ALA A 22 -25.24 19.60 -0.56
C ALA A 22 -25.82 19.33 0.84
N VAL A 23 -25.00 18.99 1.84
CA VAL A 23 -25.43 18.82 3.23
C VAL A 23 -25.73 20.16 3.91
N ALA A 24 -24.97 21.22 3.61
CA ALA A 24 -25.24 22.58 4.09
C ALA A 24 -26.45 23.19 3.39
N ALA A 25 -26.66 22.92 2.10
CA ALA A 25 -27.89 23.27 1.39
C ALA A 25 -29.08 22.48 1.95
N ALA A 26 -28.92 21.20 2.27
CA ALA A 26 -29.96 20.41 2.96
C ALA A 26 -30.25 20.92 4.39
N ALA A 27 -29.26 21.48 5.09
CA ALA A 27 -29.44 22.14 6.38
C ALA A 27 -30.05 23.56 6.26
N VAL A 28 -29.81 24.25 5.13
CA VAL A 28 -30.42 25.56 4.79
C VAL A 28 -31.84 25.40 4.25
N PHE A 29 -32.17 24.26 3.63
CA PHE A 29 -33.49 23.93 3.06
C PHE A 29 -34.21 22.81 3.82
N ALA A 30 -33.87 22.57 5.09
CA ALA A 30 -34.68 21.71 5.96
C ALA A 30 -36.06 22.37 6.17
N LEU A 31 -36.98 22.08 5.25
CA LEU A 31 -38.36 22.55 5.27
C LEU A 31 -39.06 21.95 6.49
N PRO A 32 -39.58 22.77 7.43
CA PRO A 32 -40.61 22.30 8.33
C PRO A 32 -41.87 22.12 7.49
N ALA A 33 -42.40 20.91 7.44
CA ALA A 33 -43.77 20.68 7.00
C ALA A 33 -44.70 21.30 8.06
N GLY A 34 -45.05 22.57 7.90
CA GLY A 34 -46.10 23.22 8.69
C GLY A 34 -45.78 24.65 9.12
N GLY A 35 -46.59 25.60 8.63
CA GLY A 35 -46.91 26.85 9.34
C GLY A 35 -45.95 28.04 9.16
N GLY A 36 -46.22 28.86 8.14
CA GLY A 36 -46.16 30.33 8.21
C GLY A 36 -45.01 31.02 8.94
N SER A 37 -43.77 30.90 8.46
CA SER A 37 -42.76 31.96 8.65
C SER A 37 -41.76 31.93 7.50
N SER A 38 -41.53 33.08 6.87
CA SER A 38 -40.58 33.22 5.75
C SER A 38 -39.17 32.76 6.17
N PRO A 39 -38.44 31.99 5.34
CA PRO A 39 -37.08 31.57 5.68
C PRO A 39 -36.17 32.80 5.80
N ARG A 40 -35.64 33.03 7.01
CA ARG A 40 -34.59 34.02 7.22
C ARG A 40 -33.29 33.49 6.60
N PRO A 41 -32.67 34.19 5.64
CA PRO A 41 -31.38 33.77 5.11
C PRO A 41 -30.35 33.78 6.25
N ILE A 42 -29.67 32.65 6.43
CA ILE A 42 -28.51 32.57 7.33
C ILE A 42 -27.42 33.44 6.70
N LEU A 43 -27.22 34.64 7.23
CA LEU A 43 -26.12 35.51 6.81
C LEU A 43 -24.81 34.93 7.36
N ILE A 44 -23.95 34.42 6.47
CA ILE A 44 -22.60 33.98 6.86
C ILE A 44 -21.75 35.24 7.09
N HIS A 45 -21.64 35.67 8.35
CA HIS A 45 -20.88 36.86 8.74
C HIS A 45 -19.35 36.72 8.59
N ASP A 46 -18.83 35.48 8.48
CA ASP A 46 -17.41 35.19 8.23
C ASP A 46 -17.23 33.99 7.27
N PRO A 47 -17.13 34.27 5.95
CA PRO A 47 -16.94 33.22 4.94
C PRO A 47 -15.61 32.47 5.09
N ALA A 48 -14.56 33.13 5.58
CA ALA A 48 -13.23 32.54 5.73
C ALA A 48 -13.20 31.55 6.90
N GLY A 49 -13.78 31.92 8.04
CA GLY A 49 -13.95 31.05 9.20
C GLY A 49 -14.87 29.85 8.91
N PHE A 50 -15.93 30.05 8.13
CA PHE A 50 -16.80 28.97 7.68
C PHE A 50 -16.06 27.95 6.81
N LEU A 51 -15.29 28.41 5.82
CA LEU A 51 -14.48 27.53 4.96
C LEU A 51 -13.36 26.82 5.72
N ALA A 52 -12.73 27.49 6.71
CA ALA A 52 -11.73 26.88 7.58
C ALA A 52 -12.34 25.74 8.42
N ARG A 53 -13.55 25.93 8.97
CA ARG A 53 -14.29 24.91 9.72
C ARG A 53 -14.66 23.72 8.84
N ILE A 54 -15.15 23.94 7.62
CA ILE A 54 -15.42 22.84 6.67
C ILE A 54 -14.15 22.05 6.36
N ARG A 55 -13.03 22.72 6.05
CA ARG A 55 -11.75 22.05 5.78
C ARG A 55 -11.25 21.25 6.99
N ALA A 56 -11.40 21.79 8.19
CA ALA A 56 -11.06 21.10 9.43
C ALA A 56 -11.93 19.85 9.64
N LEU A 57 -13.24 19.96 9.43
CA LEU A 57 -14.20 18.85 9.57
C LEU A 57 -13.91 17.74 8.54
N VAL A 58 -13.69 18.12 7.29
CA VAL A 58 -13.28 17.23 6.19
C VAL A 58 -11.95 16.54 6.51
N GLY A 59 -10.96 17.29 6.97
CA GLY A 59 -9.64 16.76 7.33
C GLY A 59 -9.68 15.86 8.56
N ALA A 60 -10.56 16.13 9.53
CA ALA A 60 -10.79 15.26 10.67
C ALA A 60 -11.50 13.96 10.23
N GLY A 61 -12.53 14.06 9.38
CA GLY A 61 -13.25 12.90 8.83
C GLY A 61 -12.35 11.98 8.01
N ALA A 62 -11.52 12.53 7.12
CA ALA A 62 -10.57 11.74 6.32
C ALA A 62 -9.52 11.04 7.19
N ARG A 63 -9.02 11.71 8.25
CA ARG A 63 -8.10 11.10 9.22
C ARG A 63 -8.76 9.98 10.02
N SER A 64 -10.01 10.19 10.45
CA SER A 64 -10.79 9.18 11.15
C SER A 64 -11.05 7.95 10.27
N PHE A 65 -11.37 8.16 8.98
CA PHE A 65 -11.55 7.07 8.03
C PHE A 65 -10.26 6.29 7.79
N ALA A 66 -9.13 6.97 7.54
CA ALA A 66 -7.83 6.32 7.34
C ALA A 66 -7.38 5.53 8.59
N ALA A 67 -7.65 6.06 9.80
CA ALA A 67 -7.37 5.35 11.05
C ALA A 67 -8.28 4.11 11.23
N SER A 68 -9.56 4.22 10.87
CA SER A 68 -10.51 3.10 10.89
C SER A 68 -10.10 2.02 9.88
N GLN A 69 -9.73 2.41 8.67
CA GLN A 69 -9.26 1.50 7.63
C GLN A 69 -8.01 0.76 8.07
N ARG A 70 -7.01 1.48 8.60
CA ARG A 70 -5.79 0.86 9.13
C ARG A 70 -6.06 -0.12 10.27
N THR A 71 -7.03 0.18 11.14
CA THR A 71 -7.48 -0.73 12.20
C THR A 71 -8.09 -2.01 11.61
N ALA A 72 -8.95 -1.89 10.61
CA ALA A 72 -9.57 -3.03 9.93
C ALA A 72 -8.55 -3.89 9.17
N GLU A 73 -7.61 -3.25 8.47
CA GLU A 73 -6.47 -3.90 7.78
C GLU A 73 -5.58 -4.66 8.77
N ASN A 74 -5.21 -4.03 9.89
CA ASN A 74 -4.44 -4.68 10.96
C ASN A 74 -5.20 -5.89 11.54
N ALA A 75 -6.50 -5.76 11.75
CA ALA A 75 -7.34 -6.87 12.20
C ALA A 75 -7.39 -8.01 11.16
N ALA A 76 -7.38 -7.70 9.85
CA ALA A 76 -7.29 -8.71 8.80
C ALA A 76 -5.96 -9.46 8.80
N ILE A 77 -4.84 -8.75 9.02
CA ILE A 77 -3.53 -9.36 9.22
C ILE A 77 -3.56 -10.27 10.46
N ASP A 78 -4.10 -9.80 11.57
CA ASP A 78 -4.19 -10.58 12.81
C ASP A 78 -5.04 -11.84 12.63
N ARG A 79 -6.23 -11.73 11.99
CA ARG A 79 -7.06 -12.90 11.64
C ARG A 79 -6.31 -13.89 10.75
N THR A 80 -5.63 -13.41 9.71
CA THR A 80 -4.84 -14.25 8.80
C THR A 80 -3.77 -15.05 9.55
N ARG A 81 -3.06 -14.39 10.48
CA ARG A 81 -2.00 -15.00 11.29
C ARG A 81 -2.49 -16.10 12.23
N THR A 82 -3.79 -16.18 12.54
CA THR A 82 -4.34 -17.23 13.40
C THR A 82 -4.29 -18.62 12.76
N TYR A 83 -4.25 -18.69 11.42
CA TYR A 83 -4.33 -19.96 10.70
C TYR A 83 -3.23 -20.15 9.65
N THR A 84 -2.45 -19.12 9.32
CA THR A 84 -1.27 -19.27 8.47
C THR A 84 -0.15 -18.30 8.88
N PRO A 85 1.11 -18.74 8.92
CA PRO A 85 2.24 -17.84 9.18
C PRO A 85 2.65 -17.02 7.95
N TYR A 86 2.10 -17.33 6.77
CA TYR A 86 2.46 -16.69 5.51
C TYR A 86 1.32 -16.58 4.51
N VAL A 87 1.49 -15.70 3.52
CA VAL A 87 0.59 -15.57 2.37
C VAL A 87 1.40 -15.41 1.07
N ARG A 88 1.02 -16.14 0.02
CA ARG A 88 1.51 -15.93 -1.36
C ARG A 88 0.40 -15.38 -2.25
N VAL A 89 -0.83 -15.75 -1.96
CA VAL A 89 -2.05 -15.36 -2.66
C VAL A 89 -3.14 -15.07 -1.64
N ALA A 90 -4.00 -14.11 -1.94
CA ALA A 90 -5.22 -13.86 -1.19
C ALA A 90 -6.39 -14.72 -1.72
N GLY A 91 -7.59 -14.50 -1.17
CA GLY A 91 -8.82 -15.14 -1.63
C GLY A 91 -9.26 -14.72 -3.04
N ARG A 92 -10.38 -15.26 -3.51
CA ARG A 92 -10.90 -15.05 -4.88
C ARG A 92 -12.29 -14.40 -4.91
N GLN A 93 -12.74 -13.80 -3.80
CA GLN A 93 -14.09 -13.24 -3.65
C GLN A 93 -14.30 -12.01 -4.55
N HIS A 94 -13.25 -11.21 -4.69
CA HIS A 94 -13.22 -10.00 -5.50
C HIS A 94 -12.05 -10.06 -6.49
N ARG A 95 -12.22 -9.43 -7.64
CA ARG A 95 -11.18 -9.28 -8.67
C ARG A 95 -10.17 -8.21 -8.26
N GLU A 96 -9.40 -8.49 -7.22
CA GLU A 96 -8.36 -7.60 -6.69
C GLU A 96 -6.97 -8.21 -6.81
N ILE A 97 -5.98 -7.36 -7.03
CA ILE A 97 -4.56 -7.70 -7.15
C ILE A 97 -3.74 -6.66 -6.39
N ALA A 98 -2.65 -7.09 -5.75
CA ALA A 98 -1.69 -6.21 -5.11
C ALA A 98 -0.42 -6.07 -5.96
N LEU A 99 -0.03 -4.83 -6.25
CA LEU A 99 1.31 -4.52 -6.74
C LEU A 99 2.23 -4.33 -5.53
N THR A 100 3.35 -5.04 -5.52
CA THR A 100 4.35 -4.96 -4.46
C THR A 100 5.72 -4.65 -5.03
N PHE A 101 6.50 -3.83 -4.32
CA PHE A 101 7.82 -3.37 -4.73
C PHE A 101 8.86 -3.71 -3.67
N ASP A 102 9.91 -4.44 -4.05
CA ASP A 102 11.01 -4.84 -3.19
C ASP A 102 12.27 -4.00 -3.46
N ASP A 103 13.25 -4.16 -2.56
CA ASP A 103 14.58 -3.54 -2.53
C ASP A 103 14.62 -2.04 -2.27
N GLY A 104 13.50 -1.33 -2.38
CA GLY A 104 13.43 0.12 -2.16
C GLY A 104 13.77 0.57 -0.73
N PRO A 105 13.82 1.88 -0.49
CA PRO A 105 13.74 2.95 -1.48
C PRO A 105 15.04 3.10 -2.28
N GLY A 106 14.97 3.68 -3.48
CA GLY A 106 16.13 3.91 -4.34
C GLY A 106 15.90 4.97 -5.41
N PRO A 107 16.79 5.10 -6.40
CA PRO A 107 16.72 6.17 -7.41
C PRO A 107 15.47 6.08 -8.32
N TYR A 108 14.84 4.91 -8.45
CA TYR A 108 13.63 4.74 -9.26
C TYR A 108 12.33 4.86 -8.45
N THR A 109 12.38 4.75 -7.11
CA THR A 109 11.22 4.91 -6.22
C THR A 109 10.42 6.18 -6.49
N PRO A 110 11.02 7.39 -6.62
CA PRO A 110 10.25 8.60 -6.91
C PRO A 110 9.42 8.52 -8.20
N ARG A 111 9.94 7.81 -9.22
CA ARG A 111 9.25 7.64 -10.51
C ARG A 111 8.12 6.63 -10.40
N VAL A 112 8.33 5.52 -9.69
CA VAL A 112 7.28 4.54 -9.35
C VAL A 112 6.15 5.22 -8.60
N LEU A 113 6.46 5.98 -7.54
CA LEU A 113 5.46 6.75 -6.79
C LEU A 113 4.71 7.73 -7.68
N SER A 114 5.40 8.49 -8.52
CA SER A 114 4.75 9.41 -9.46
C SER A 114 3.74 8.69 -10.37
N ILE A 115 4.03 7.47 -10.84
CA ILE A 115 3.15 6.70 -11.71
C ILE A 115 1.94 6.17 -10.93
N LEU A 116 2.17 5.56 -9.77
CA LEU A 116 1.11 5.02 -8.91
C LEU A 116 0.15 6.14 -8.46
N GLN A 117 0.70 7.28 -8.03
CA GLN A 117 -0.08 8.46 -7.71
C GLN A 117 -0.83 8.94 -8.94
N ALA A 118 -0.15 9.13 -10.08
CA ALA A 118 -0.78 9.61 -11.31
C ALA A 118 -2.03 8.80 -11.66
N GLN A 119 -1.97 7.49 -11.42
CA GLN A 119 -3.01 6.56 -11.77
C GLN A 119 -3.94 6.15 -10.62
N ASN A 120 -3.78 6.71 -9.40
CA ASN A 120 -4.53 6.35 -8.19
C ASN A 120 -4.50 4.83 -7.93
N VAL A 121 -3.31 4.25 -7.90
CA VAL A 121 -3.10 2.83 -7.64
C VAL A 121 -2.47 2.65 -6.25
N PRO A 122 -3.13 1.96 -5.31
CA PRO A 122 -2.50 1.55 -4.06
C PRO A 122 -1.43 0.49 -4.31
N ALA A 123 -0.42 0.44 -3.43
CA ALA A 123 0.69 -0.50 -3.51
C ALA A 123 1.28 -0.77 -2.11
N THR A 124 2.12 -1.80 -2.02
CA THR A 124 2.88 -2.14 -0.82
C THR A 124 4.37 -2.19 -1.16
N PHE A 125 5.21 -1.54 -0.36
CA PHE A 125 6.66 -1.48 -0.53
C PHE A 125 7.32 -2.29 0.58
N PHE A 126 8.21 -3.21 0.25
CA PHE A 126 9.05 -3.92 1.20
C PHE A 126 10.43 -3.28 1.14
N GLU A 127 10.71 -2.41 2.11
CA GLU A 127 11.91 -1.58 2.09
C GLU A 127 13.09 -2.24 2.83
N VAL A 128 14.30 -1.96 2.36
CA VAL A 128 15.57 -2.37 2.97
C VAL A 128 16.13 -1.20 3.78
N GLY A 129 16.40 -1.44 5.06
CA GLY A 129 16.74 -0.37 6.01
C GLY A 129 17.97 0.43 5.67
N LEU A 130 18.98 -0.22 5.10
CA LEU A 130 20.19 0.46 4.66
C LEU A 130 19.86 1.52 3.61
N LEU A 131 18.92 1.25 2.71
CA LEU A 131 18.57 2.18 1.65
C LEU A 131 17.65 3.30 2.13
N GLU A 132 16.80 3.04 3.13
CA GLU A 132 16.03 4.10 3.78
C GLU A 132 16.93 5.22 4.33
N ARG A 133 18.14 4.89 4.80
CA ARG A 133 19.10 5.90 5.27
C ARG A 133 19.50 6.89 4.18
N TYR A 134 19.67 6.40 2.95
CA TYR A 134 20.08 7.21 1.80
C TYR A 134 18.91 7.87 1.08
N PHE A 135 17.74 7.24 1.07
CA PHE A 135 16.56 7.69 0.31
C PHE A 135 15.34 7.94 1.22
N HIS A 136 15.55 8.39 2.45
CA HIS A 136 14.51 8.60 3.48
C HIS A 136 13.35 9.53 3.04
N ASP A 137 13.61 10.47 2.12
CA ASP A 137 12.56 11.30 1.53
C ASP A 137 11.51 10.47 0.80
N SER A 138 11.92 9.38 0.14
CA SER A 138 11.01 8.44 -0.52
C SER A 138 10.18 7.66 0.49
N THR A 139 10.80 7.12 1.55
CA THR A 139 10.09 6.43 2.65
C THR A 139 9.05 7.35 3.30
N SER A 140 9.45 8.59 3.63
CA SER A 140 8.56 9.60 4.21
C SER A 140 7.39 9.92 3.26
N LYS A 141 7.67 10.00 1.96
CA LYS A 141 6.65 10.22 0.93
C LYS A 141 5.71 9.03 0.78
N ILE A 142 6.21 7.79 0.85
CA ILE A 142 5.41 6.56 0.81
C ILE A 142 4.39 6.57 1.95
N VAL A 143 4.84 6.90 3.18
CA VAL A 143 3.96 7.05 4.35
C VAL A 143 2.93 8.16 4.14
N ALA A 144 3.39 9.35 3.73
CA ALA A 144 2.52 10.52 3.56
C ALA A 144 1.46 10.33 2.46
N ASP A 145 1.77 9.54 1.43
CA ASP A 145 0.88 9.23 0.32
C ASP A 145 -0.06 8.05 0.62
N GLY A 146 0.05 7.44 1.80
CA GLY A 146 -0.85 6.38 2.27
C GLY A 146 -0.54 4.99 1.71
N TYR A 147 0.66 4.77 1.18
CA TYR A 147 1.13 3.44 0.81
C TYR A 147 1.48 2.62 2.07
N VAL A 148 1.59 1.30 1.91
CA VAL A 148 1.96 0.39 3.00
C VAL A 148 3.44 0.08 2.89
N ILE A 149 4.16 0.16 4.01
CA ILE A 149 5.55 -0.30 4.15
C ILE A 149 5.56 -1.62 4.93
N GLY A 150 6.25 -2.60 4.36
CA GLY A 150 6.66 -3.83 4.99
C GLY A 150 8.18 -3.87 5.16
N ASP A 151 8.63 -4.77 6.04
CA ASP A 151 10.03 -5.00 6.34
C ASP A 151 10.65 -5.95 5.30
N HIS A 152 11.81 -5.58 4.74
CA HIS A 152 12.63 -6.39 3.84
C HIS A 152 14.06 -6.61 4.35
N THR A 153 14.22 -6.70 5.67
CA THR A 153 15.49 -6.76 6.42
C THR A 153 16.31 -5.47 6.38
N MET A 154 17.36 -5.42 7.20
CA MET A 154 18.21 -4.22 7.33
C MET A 154 19.16 -4.09 6.13
N ASP A 155 19.74 -5.18 5.65
CA ASP A 155 20.77 -5.18 4.60
C ASP A 155 20.51 -6.15 3.44
N HIS A 156 19.28 -6.66 3.32
CA HIS A 156 18.88 -7.64 2.30
C HIS A 156 19.53 -9.04 2.48
N ALA A 157 19.94 -9.41 3.69
CA ALA A 157 20.52 -10.72 3.96
C ALA A 157 19.53 -11.90 3.79
N PRO A 158 19.97 -13.04 3.25
CA PRO A 158 19.15 -14.25 3.14
C PRO A 158 18.89 -14.87 4.51
N MET A 159 17.70 -14.63 5.08
CA MET A 159 17.36 -14.99 6.47
C MET A 159 17.64 -16.45 6.81
N SER A 160 17.37 -17.37 5.88
CA SER A 160 17.59 -18.80 6.11
C SER A 160 19.05 -19.21 6.38
N LEU A 161 20.02 -18.38 5.94
CA LEU A 161 21.46 -18.62 6.10
C LEU A 161 22.06 -17.94 7.34
N LEU A 162 21.25 -17.19 8.08
CA LEU A 162 21.68 -16.46 9.26
C LEU A 162 21.41 -17.25 10.56
N SER A 163 22.26 -17.02 11.56
CA SER A 163 22.00 -17.46 12.93
C SER A 163 20.71 -16.82 13.48
N PRO A 164 20.04 -17.41 14.48
CA PRO A 164 18.85 -16.82 15.09
C PRO A 164 19.05 -15.39 15.62
N ALA A 165 20.24 -15.10 16.18
CA ALA A 165 20.58 -13.77 16.65
C ALA A 165 20.68 -12.76 15.50
N ASN A 166 21.32 -13.15 14.39
CA ASN A 166 21.47 -12.29 13.23
C ASN A 166 20.12 -12.07 12.52
N GLN A 167 19.27 -13.09 12.40
CA GLN A 167 17.90 -12.92 11.90
C GLN A 167 17.10 -11.91 12.75
N ARG A 168 17.24 -11.99 14.08
CA ARG A 168 16.58 -11.04 14.98
C ARG A 168 17.11 -9.62 14.81
N ALA A 169 18.43 -9.45 14.64
CA ALA A 169 19.05 -8.15 14.41
C ALA A 169 18.54 -7.51 13.11
N GLN A 170 18.51 -8.29 12.00
CA GLN A 170 17.97 -7.85 10.71
C GLN A 170 16.56 -7.26 10.83
N LEU A 171 15.67 -7.93 11.55
CA LEU A 171 14.30 -7.47 11.77
C LEU A 171 14.23 -6.24 12.67
N LEU A 172 14.88 -6.28 13.84
CA LEU A 172 14.74 -5.21 14.83
C LEU A 172 15.38 -3.91 14.37
N GLU A 173 16.52 -3.97 13.71
CA GLU A 173 17.18 -2.79 13.14
C GLU A 173 16.35 -2.19 12.02
N GLN A 174 15.70 -3.02 11.18
CA GLN A 174 14.85 -2.51 10.13
C GLN A 174 13.55 -1.90 10.68
N ILE A 175 12.89 -2.55 11.63
CA ILE A 175 11.72 -1.99 12.34
C ILE A 175 12.05 -0.61 12.91
N ALA A 176 13.21 -0.46 13.57
CA ALA A 176 13.63 0.82 14.14
C ALA A 176 13.88 1.89 13.05
N THR A 177 14.42 1.49 11.91
CA THR A 177 14.69 2.39 10.77
C THR A 177 13.40 2.89 10.13
N ILE A 178 12.45 1.99 9.85
CA ILE A 178 11.10 2.33 9.35
C ILE A 178 10.42 3.34 10.28
N GLN A 179 10.41 3.07 11.59
CA GLN A 179 9.79 3.96 12.58
C GLN A 179 10.46 5.32 12.68
N ARG A 180 11.80 5.37 12.53
CA ARG A 180 12.57 6.62 12.53
C ARG A 180 12.13 7.57 11.41
N TYR A 181 11.67 7.02 10.28
CA TYR A 181 11.18 7.81 9.14
C TYR A 181 9.66 7.99 9.11
N GLY A 182 9.00 7.79 10.25
CA GLY A 182 7.60 8.16 10.47
C GLY A 182 6.57 7.14 10.03
N ALA A 183 7.00 5.97 9.57
CA ALA A 183 6.10 4.86 9.30
C ALA A 183 5.63 4.20 10.61
N PRO A 184 4.40 3.65 10.66
CA PRO A 184 3.98 2.82 11.77
C PRO A 184 4.82 1.54 11.83
N PHE A 185 4.73 0.82 12.96
CA PHE A 185 5.35 -0.52 13.07
C PHE A 185 4.94 -1.41 11.87
N PRO A 186 5.90 -1.99 11.13
CA PRO A 186 5.60 -2.78 9.95
C PRO A 186 4.90 -4.08 10.36
N ARG A 187 3.70 -4.33 9.80
CA ARG A 187 2.92 -5.56 10.07
C ARG A 187 3.18 -6.66 9.07
N LEU A 188 3.90 -6.35 7.99
CA LEU A 188 4.24 -7.26 6.91
C LEU A 188 5.77 -7.41 6.84
N PHE A 189 6.21 -8.60 6.49
CA PHE A 189 7.61 -8.91 6.21
C PHE A 189 7.71 -9.71 4.92
N ARG A 190 8.74 -9.45 4.12
CA ARG A 190 9.09 -10.30 2.98
C ARG A 190 10.55 -10.72 3.12
N PRO A 191 10.88 -12.02 3.11
CA PRO A 191 12.27 -12.45 3.17
C PRO A 191 12.98 -12.17 1.84
N PRO A 192 14.19 -11.56 1.86
CA PRO A 192 15.06 -11.49 0.70
C PRO A 192 15.18 -12.84 0.00
N TYR A 193 15.13 -12.81 -1.35
CA TYR A 193 15.20 -13.99 -2.20
C TYR A 193 14.12 -15.06 -1.97
N GLY A 194 13.09 -14.77 -1.15
CA GLY A 194 12.13 -15.79 -0.73
C GLY A 194 12.73 -16.84 0.23
N LEU A 195 13.91 -16.57 0.82
CA LEU A 195 14.66 -17.52 1.63
C LEU A 195 14.41 -17.30 3.13
N TRP A 196 13.71 -18.24 3.76
CA TRP A 196 13.32 -18.20 5.17
C TRP A 196 13.36 -19.60 5.80
N ASN A 197 13.36 -19.66 7.12
CA ASN A 197 13.29 -20.93 7.86
C ASN A 197 12.35 -20.84 9.07
N ARG A 198 12.27 -21.91 9.88
CA ARG A 198 11.40 -21.94 11.07
C ARG A 198 11.74 -20.86 12.10
N VAL A 199 13.02 -20.47 12.18
CA VAL A 199 13.46 -19.38 13.07
C VAL A 199 12.87 -18.06 12.59
N THR A 200 12.91 -17.80 11.28
CA THR A 200 12.28 -16.61 10.69
C THR A 200 10.80 -16.55 11.06
N LEU A 201 10.05 -17.65 10.86
CA LEU A 201 8.62 -17.69 11.20
C LEU A 201 8.35 -17.45 12.69
N ALA A 202 9.17 -18.02 13.58
CA ALA A 202 9.04 -17.83 15.02
C ALA A 202 9.25 -16.36 15.43
N LEU A 203 10.22 -15.68 14.83
CA LEU A 203 10.44 -14.24 15.04
C LEU A 203 9.26 -13.40 14.53
N LEU A 204 8.77 -13.66 13.31
CA LEU A 204 7.60 -12.95 12.79
C LEU A 204 6.35 -13.18 13.65
N HIS A 205 6.21 -14.39 14.20
CA HIS A 205 5.15 -14.69 15.13
C HIS A 205 5.24 -13.84 16.42
N SER A 206 6.43 -13.75 17.04
CA SER A 206 6.63 -12.97 18.27
C SER A 206 6.44 -11.46 18.07
N TYR A 207 6.76 -10.94 16.89
CA TYR A 207 6.59 -9.52 16.53
C TYR A 207 5.26 -9.18 15.88
N ARG A 208 4.31 -10.12 15.83
CA ARG A 208 2.98 -9.92 15.23
C ARG A 208 2.99 -9.51 13.74
N MET A 209 4.00 -9.96 13.02
CA MET A 209 4.18 -9.74 11.58
C MET A 209 3.67 -10.93 10.79
N LEU A 210 3.22 -10.68 9.55
CA LEU A 210 2.84 -11.71 8.59
C LEU A 210 3.87 -11.77 7.47
N MET A 211 4.34 -12.98 7.14
CA MET A 211 5.21 -13.16 5.99
C MET A 211 4.41 -13.08 4.69
N VAL A 212 4.82 -12.21 3.77
CA VAL A 212 4.18 -12.00 2.47
C VAL A 212 5.16 -12.39 1.37
N LEU A 213 4.79 -13.40 0.60
CA LEU A 213 5.45 -13.83 -0.62
C LEU A 213 4.68 -13.31 -1.83
N TRP A 214 4.86 -13.94 -2.99
CA TRP A 214 4.21 -13.54 -4.23
C TRP A 214 3.62 -14.75 -4.96
N THR A 215 2.62 -14.46 -5.78
CA THR A 215 2.05 -15.40 -6.74
C THR A 215 2.68 -15.25 -8.12
N VAL A 216 3.11 -14.04 -8.44
CA VAL A 216 3.66 -13.70 -9.76
C VAL A 216 5.02 -13.06 -9.54
N ASP A 217 6.05 -13.74 -10.02
CA ASP A 217 7.38 -13.18 -10.16
C ASP A 217 7.49 -12.58 -11.57
N THR A 218 7.84 -11.30 -11.67
CA THR A 218 8.00 -10.65 -12.97
C THR A 218 9.39 -10.83 -13.54
N ASN A 219 10.35 -11.28 -12.73
CA ASN A 219 11.77 -11.31 -13.04
C ASN A 219 12.31 -9.94 -13.51
N ASP A 220 11.67 -8.83 -13.13
CA ASP A 220 12.07 -7.49 -13.59
C ASP A 220 13.49 -7.10 -13.15
N TYR A 221 13.96 -7.65 -12.03
CA TYR A 221 15.34 -7.55 -11.55
C TYR A 221 16.38 -8.12 -12.54
N LEU A 222 16.01 -9.11 -13.38
CA LEU A 222 16.84 -9.64 -14.47
C LEU A 222 16.86 -8.75 -15.72
N ARG A 223 16.00 -7.72 -15.76
CA ARG A 223 15.83 -6.80 -16.90
C ARG A 223 15.46 -7.50 -18.23
N PRO A 224 14.42 -8.36 -18.25
CA PRO A 224 14.05 -9.18 -19.42
C PRO A 224 13.39 -8.39 -20.56
N GLY A 225 13.17 -7.08 -20.39
CA GLY A 225 12.49 -6.19 -21.31
C GLY A 225 11.07 -5.85 -20.83
N VAL A 226 10.61 -4.65 -21.17
CA VAL A 226 9.30 -4.11 -20.76
C VAL A 226 8.14 -5.05 -21.13
N SER A 227 8.15 -5.58 -22.35
CA SER A 227 7.10 -6.50 -22.82
C SER A 227 7.06 -7.81 -22.03
N ALA A 228 8.23 -8.34 -21.65
CA ALA A 228 8.32 -9.57 -20.86
C ALA A 228 7.76 -9.35 -19.44
N ILE A 229 8.12 -8.24 -18.79
CA ILE A 229 7.57 -7.87 -17.46
C ILE A 229 6.04 -7.76 -17.53
N VAL A 230 5.51 -7.05 -18.53
CA VAL A 230 4.05 -6.92 -18.73
C VAL A 230 3.41 -8.29 -18.95
N HIS A 231 4.02 -9.13 -19.79
CA HIS A 231 3.52 -10.48 -20.08
C HIS A 231 3.45 -11.34 -18.82
N SER A 232 4.51 -11.39 -18.01
CA SER A 232 4.55 -12.15 -16.75
C SER A 232 3.41 -11.75 -15.81
N VAL A 233 3.18 -10.43 -15.64
CA VAL A 233 2.05 -9.94 -14.83
C VAL A 233 0.71 -10.40 -15.39
N LEU A 234 0.50 -10.25 -16.70
CA LEU A 234 -0.77 -10.55 -17.34
C LEU A 234 -1.05 -12.06 -17.42
N ALA A 235 -0.02 -12.90 -17.53
CA ALA A 235 -0.15 -14.35 -17.51
C ALA A 235 -0.49 -14.87 -16.10
N GLY A 236 0.13 -14.27 -15.06
CA GLY A 236 -0.12 -14.62 -13.66
C GLY A 236 -1.35 -13.95 -13.02
N ALA A 237 -2.01 -13.02 -13.71
CA ALA A 237 -3.11 -12.24 -13.17
C ALA A 237 -4.35 -13.09 -12.86
N ARG A 238 -4.65 -13.24 -11.56
CA ARG A 238 -5.85 -13.88 -11.02
C ARG A 238 -6.33 -13.14 -9.77
N PRO A 239 -7.60 -13.27 -9.37
CA PRO A 239 -8.07 -12.74 -8.08
C PRO A 239 -7.15 -13.16 -6.93
N GLY A 240 -6.77 -12.19 -6.11
CA GLY A 240 -5.88 -12.37 -4.97
C GLY A 240 -4.39 -12.43 -5.30
N ALA A 241 -3.99 -12.22 -6.56
CA ALA A 241 -2.57 -12.25 -6.92
C ALA A 241 -1.78 -11.13 -6.23
N ILE A 242 -0.60 -11.48 -5.74
CA ILE A 242 0.42 -10.56 -5.23
C ILE A 242 1.57 -10.58 -6.25
N ILE A 243 1.85 -9.42 -6.85
CA ILE A 243 2.81 -9.24 -7.94
C ILE A 243 4.12 -8.70 -7.38
N LEU A 244 5.23 -9.41 -7.59
CA LEU A 244 6.59 -8.97 -7.23
C LEU A 244 7.20 -8.11 -8.35
N LEU A 245 7.56 -6.89 -8.00
CA LEU A 245 8.31 -5.92 -8.80
C LEU A 245 9.42 -5.32 -7.90
N HIS A 246 10.36 -4.59 -8.49
CA HIS A 246 11.45 -3.93 -7.74
C HIS A 246 11.57 -2.46 -8.13
N ASP A 247 11.75 -1.58 -7.15
CA ASP A 247 11.99 -0.14 -7.36
C ASP A 247 13.40 0.32 -6.96
N ALA A 248 14.25 -0.61 -6.49
CA ALA A 248 15.70 -0.46 -6.35
C ALA A 248 16.43 -1.79 -6.64
N GLY A 249 17.65 -1.97 -6.12
CA GLY A 249 18.47 -3.18 -6.36
C GLY A 249 19.17 -3.22 -7.74
N GLY A 250 19.31 -2.08 -8.42
CA GLY A 250 19.92 -1.96 -9.75
C GLY A 250 19.10 -1.08 -10.69
N ASP A 251 19.33 -1.20 -12.00
CA ASP A 251 18.54 -0.47 -13.01
C ASP A 251 17.10 -1.00 -13.08
N ARG A 252 16.13 -0.14 -12.75
CA ARG A 252 14.67 -0.42 -12.80
C ARG A 252 13.94 0.43 -13.84
N SER A 253 14.64 0.92 -14.86
CA SER A 253 14.04 1.65 -15.98
C SER A 253 12.95 0.83 -16.70
N GLN A 254 13.17 -0.48 -16.87
CA GLN A 254 12.18 -1.36 -17.49
C GLN A 254 10.92 -1.53 -16.62
N THR A 255 11.08 -1.68 -15.30
CA THR A 255 9.95 -1.73 -14.35
C THR A 255 9.13 -0.44 -14.42
N VAL A 256 9.81 0.71 -14.40
CA VAL A 256 9.19 2.03 -14.55
C VAL A 256 8.40 2.16 -15.86
N HIS A 257 8.94 1.65 -16.97
CA HIS A 257 8.24 1.68 -18.28
C HIS A 257 7.12 0.64 -18.41
N ALA A 258 7.22 -0.49 -17.70
CA ALA A 258 6.19 -1.53 -17.68
C ALA A 258 4.98 -1.14 -16.83
N LEU A 259 5.20 -0.43 -15.72
CA LEU A 259 4.18 -0.16 -14.71
C LEU A 259 2.90 0.51 -15.28
N PRO A 260 2.94 1.55 -16.13
CA PRO A 260 1.72 2.10 -16.73
C PRO A 260 0.97 1.11 -17.63
N LYS A 261 1.70 0.26 -18.36
CA LYS A 261 1.11 -0.75 -19.25
C LYS A 261 0.42 -1.85 -18.43
N ILE A 262 1.06 -2.30 -17.34
CA ILE A 262 0.49 -3.24 -16.38
C ILE A 262 -0.81 -2.69 -15.80
N ILE A 263 -0.78 -1.45 -15.30
CA ILE A 263 -1.95 -0.83 -14.66
C ILE A 263 -3.13 -0.74 -15.62
N SER A 264 -2.89 -0.26 -16.84
CA SER A 264 -3.91 -0.13 -17.88
C SER A 264 -4.50 -1.49 -18.26
N ALA A 265 -3.66 -2.49 -18.51
CA ALA A 265 -4.11 -3.81 -18.97
C ALA A 265 -4.87 -4.58 -17.88
N LEU A 266 -4.48 -4.49 -16.61
CA LEU A 266 -5.21 -5.13 -15.51
C LEU A 266 -6.58 -4.47 -15.28
N ARG A 267 -6.68 -3.13 -15.38
CA ARG A 267 -7.97 -2.42 -15.34
C ARG A 267 -8.88 -2.82 -16.48
N ALA A 268 -8.35 -2.93 -17.70
CA ALA A 268 -9.11 -3.41 -18.86
C ALA A 268 -9.65 -4.84 -18.67
N ARG A 269 -8.97 -5.65 -17.85
CA ARG A 269 -9.41 -7.00 -17.44
C ARG A 269 -10.31 -7.02 -16.21
N GLY A 270 -10.75 -5.85 -15.74
CA GLY A 270 -11.69 -5.71 -14.61
C GLY A 270 -11.07 -5.90 -13.22
N TYR A 271 -9.74 -5.82 -13.09
CA TYR A 271 -9.09 -5.87 -11.78
C TYR A 271 -9.10 -4.52 -11.08
N ARG A 272 -9.38 -4.54 -9.78
CA ARG A 272 -9.08 -3.45 -8.85
C ARG A 272 -7.71 -3.67 -8.21
N PHE A 273 -7.06 -2.58 -7.85
CA PHE A 273 -5.79 -2.62 -7.13
C PHE A 273 -6.04 -2.44 -5.64
N ALA A 274 -5.32 -3.20 -4.83
CA ALA A 274 -5.35 -3.11 -3.37
C ALA A 274 -3.91 -3.11 -2.82
N THR A 275 -3.73 -2.55 -1.62
CA THR A 275 -2.54 -2.85 -0.80
C THR A 275 -2.63 -4.32 -0.34
N VAL A 276 -1.54 -4.92 0.12
CA VAL A 276 -1.61 -6.28 0.69
C VAL A 276 -2.59 -6.36 1.87
N PRO A 277 -2.58 -5.45 2.87
CA PRO A 277 -3.54 -5.52 3.97
C PRO A 277 -5.01 -5.39 3.53
N GLN A 278 -5.31 -4.48 2.60
CA GLN A 278 -6.65 -4.35 2.03
C GLN A 278 -7.04 -5.62 1.26
N LEU A 279 -6.11 -6.21 0.50
CA LEU A 279 -6.35 -7.46 -0.21
C LEU A 279 -6.70 -8.61 0.75
N LEU A 280 -6.05 -8.69 1.92
CA LEU A 280 -6.36 -9.68 2.97
C LEU A 280 -7.70 -9.40 3.67
N LEU A 281 -8.08 -8.14 3.79
CA LEU A 281 -9.37 -7.73 4.34
C LEU A 281 -10.52 -8.14 3.42
N ASP A 282 -10.41 -7.81 2.13
CA ASP A 282 -11.45 -8.04 1.12
C ASP A 282 -11.48 -9.50 0.67
N ASN A 283 -10.31 -10.14 0.59
CA ASN A 283 -10.14 -11.51 0.14
C ASN A 283 -9.30 -12.32 1.13
N PRO A 284 -9.87 -12.79 2.25
CA PRO A 284 -9.13 -13.61 3.19
C PRO A 284 -8.41 -14.78 2.50
N PRO A 285 -7.11 -14.98 2.76
CA PRO A 285 -6.31 -15.97 2.06
C PRO A 285 -6.75 -17.40 2.42
N PRO A 286 -6.61 -18.36 1.50
CA PRO A 286 -6.90 -19.77 1.79
C PRO A 286 -5.97 -20.31 2.89
N HIS A 287 -6.48 -21.26 3.68
CA HIS A 287 -5.78 -21.84 4.83
C HIS A 287 -4.58 -22.72 4.44
N ASN A 288 -4.64 -23.41 3.29
CA ASN A 288 -3.69 -24.45 2.90
C ASN A 288 -2.82 -24.02 1.71
N GLN A 289 -2.05 -22.95 1.88
CA GLN A 289 -1.10 -22.51 0.85
C GLN A 289 0.16 -23.39 0.90
N GLN A 290 0.38 -24.24 -0.11
CA GLN A 290 1.58 -25.08 -0.19
C GLN A 290 2.84 -24.25 -0.52
N ILE A 291 3.59 -23.82 0.49
CA ILE A 291 4.83 -23.07 0.28
C ILE A 291 6.00 -23.93 0.73
N SER A 292 6.86 -24.32 -0.21
CA SER A 292 8.14 -24.93 0.10
C SER A 292 9.08 -23.86 0.68
N ALA A 293 9.78 -24.20 1.76
CA ALA A 293 10.79 -23.33 2.38
C ALA A 293 12.00 -23.05 1.45
N ILE A 294 12.03 -23.68 0.28
CA ILE A 294 13.02 -23.50 -0.77
C ILE A 294 12.28 -22.92 -1.98
N LEU A 295 12.09 -21.62 -2.02
CA LEU A 295 11.88 -20.92 -3.30
C LEU A 295 13.22 -20.33 -3.71
N GLY A 296 14.15 -21.24 -3.98
CA GLY A 296 15.54 -20.95 -4.33
C GLY A 296 16.01 -21.86 -5.45
N THR A 297 15.19 -22.09 -6.46
CA THR A 297 15.60 -22.53 -7.80
C THR A 297 14.52 -22.09 -8.78
N GLY A 298 14.92 -21.28 -9.77
CA GLY A 298 14.07 -20.94 -10.91
C GLY A 298 13.52 -22.17 -11.60
N GLY A 299 12.37 -21.98 -12.26
CA GLY A 299 11.97 -22.83 -13.38
C GLY A 299 12.86 -22.61 -14.59
#